data_AF-A0AAD3TZD0-F1
#
_entry.id   AF-A0AAD3TZD0-F1
#
_cell.length_a   1.000
_cell.length_b   1.000
_cell.length_c   1.000
_cell.angle_alpha   90.00
_cell.angle_beta   90.00
_cell.angle_gamma   90.00
#
_symmetry.space_group_name_H-M   'P 1'
#
loop_
_entity.id
_entity.type
_entity.pdbx_description
1 polymer ?
#
loop_
_entity_poly.entity_id
_entity_poly.type
_entity_poly.pdbx_seq_one_letter_code
_entity_poly.pdbx_strand_id
1 'polypeptide(L)'
;MQLTSILTLLLVGPAATSASQPLYTFANLNLTYYYDHSNFPYHPACDAAAGGPGWAVPTNEGTTACGQSVKDLNTNAVVAMNVSWLNLDGYAARLENLCGREVQIWKDGKQVKIKGGPFFLWEGCQACATLPRIDVSLNAYVAATGDKECHRGTMGSYDVYVMDNFVRRASSDRIGLSAPALVFGLVLAALASR
;
A
#
# COMPACT_ATOMS: atom_id res chain seq x y z
N MET A 1 30.72 57.63 17.11
CA MET A 1 29.62 56.78 17.61
C MET A 1 29.30 55.77 16.52
N GLN A 2 29.81 54.54 16.64
CA GLN A 2 29.60 53.48 15.64
C GLN A 2 28.40 52.62 16.07
N LEU A 3 27.40 52.52 15.19
CA LEU A 3 26.26 51.61 15.33
C LEU A 3 26.73 50.17 15.06
N THR A 4 26.63 49.30 16.05
CA THR A 4 26.72 47.85 15.87
C THR A 4 25.36 47.29 15.44
N SER A 5 25.23 46.95 14.17
CA SER A 5 24.13 46.14 13.65
C SER A 5 24.29 44.69 14.08
N ILE A 6 23.31 44.17 14.82
CA ILE A 6 23.18 42.75 15.16
C ILE A 6 22.50 42.06 13.98
N LEU A 7 23.25 41.19 13.28
CA LEU A 7 22.73 40.33 12.23
C LEU A 7 22.19 39.04 12.87
N THR A 8 20.87 38.96 13.03
CA THR A 8 20.19 37.76 13.52
C THR A 8 20.14 36.71 12.40
N LEU A 9 20.97 35.67 12.51
CA LEU A 9 20.99 34.54 11.60
C LEU A 9 19.85 33.57 11.96
N LEU A 10 18.74 33.62 11.23
CA LEU A 10 17.71 32.57 11.29
C LEU A 10 18.28 31.29 10.66
N LEU A 11 18.62 30.29 11.47
CA LEU A 11 18.85 28.93 11.01
C LEU A 11 17.52 28.32 10.55
N VAL A 12 17.26 28.40 9.25
CA VAL A 12 16.24 27.57 8.58
C VAL A 12 16.84 26.17 8.45
N GLY A 13 16.60 25.32 9.45
CA GLY A 13 16.93 23.90 9.37
C GLY A 13 16.05 23.20 8.31
N PRO A 14 16.56 22.21 7.58
CA PRO A 14 15.76 21.45 6.62
C PRO A 14 14.61 20.77 7.35
N ALA A 15 13.40 20.94 6.84
CA ALA A 15 12.23 20.23 7.31
C ALA A 15 12.50 18.72 7.20
N ALA A 16 12.52 18.02 8.34
CA ALA A 16 12.56 16.57 8.34
C ALA A 16 11.27 16.08 7.66
N THR A 17 11.38 15.67 6.40
CA THR A 17 10.37 14.86 5.72
C THR A 17 10.21 13.59 6.55
N SER A 18 9.13 13.53 7.32
CA SER A 18 8.79 12.34 8.10
C SER A 18 8.49 11.21 7.11
N ALA A 19 9.47 10.35 6.88
CA ALA A 19 9.25 9.12 6.13
C ALA A 19 8.23 8.27 6.90
N SER A 20 7.16 7.84 6.21
CA SER A 20 6.15 6.96 6.80
C SER A 20 6.81 5.73 7.41
N GLN A 21 6.44 5.41 8.65
CA GLN A 21 7.00 4.27 9.37
C GLN A 21 6.20 2.98 9.04
N PRO A 22 6.84 1.80 9.08
CA PRO A 22 6.12 0.54 8.94
C PRO A 22 5.22 0.31 10.16
N LEU A 23 3.95 -0.05 9.92
CA LEU A 23 3.04 -0.57 10.95
C LEU A 23 3.33 -2.04 11.26
N TYR A 24 3.62 -2.82 10.21
CA TYR A 24 3.92 -4.23 10.32
C TYR A 24 5.13 -4.57 9.47
N THR A 25 5.96 -5.47 9.99
CA THR A 25 7.16 -5.96 9.31
C THR A 25 7.16 -7.46 9.32
N PHE A 26 7.45 -8.06 8.16
CA PHE A 26 7.54 -9.49 7.96
C PHE A 26 8.84 -9.81 7.26
N ALA A 27 9.62 -10.73 7.81
CA ALA A 27 10.87 -11.16 7.22
C ALA A 27 10.71 -12.53 6.57
N ASN A 28 11.49 -12.76 5.51
CA ASN A 28 11.61 -14.07 4.87
C ASN A 28 10.28 -14.67 4.37
N LEU A 29 9.35 -13.84 3.89
CA LEU A 29 8.14 -14.33 3.27
C LEU A 29 8.43 -14.89 1.89
N ASN A 30 7.63 -15.87 1.50
CA ASN A 30 7.58 -16.32 0.13
C ASN A 30 6.67 -15.43 -0.71
N LEU A 31 7.07 -15.17 -1.95
CA LEU A 31 6.24 -14.47 -2.91
C LEU A 31 5.51 -15.50 -3.80
N THR A 32 4.21 -15.34 -3.99
CA THR A 32 3.44 -16.08 -5.00
C THR A 32 2.52 -15.15 -5.79
N TYR A 33 1.80 -15.66 -6.79
CA TYR A 33 0.85 -14.88 -7.57
C TYR A 33 -0.52 -15.56 -7.64
N TYR A 34 -1.58 -14.76 -7.75
CA TYR A 34 -2.97 -15.26 -7.72
C TYR A 34 -3.91 -14.60 -8.73
N TYR A 35 -3.44 -13.54 -9.40
CA TYR A 35 -4.18 -12.85 -10.45
C TYR A 35 -3.22 -12.23 -11.46
N ASP A 36 -3.75 -11.75 -12.58
CA ASP A 36 -3.02 -10.91 -13.52
C ASP A 36 -3.96 -9.99 -14.29
N HIS A 37 -3.53 -8.77 -14.56
CA HIS A 37 -4.27 -7.82 -15.38
C HIS A 37 -3.63 -7.68 -16.77
N SER A 38 -4.41 -7.91 -17.83
CA SER A 38 -3.94 -8.06 -19.23
C SER A 38 -3.33 -6.80 -19.88
N ASN A 39 -3.48 -5.63 -19.25
CA ASN A 39 -2.88 -4.36 -19.71
C ASN A 39 -1.38 -4.24 -19.39
N PHE A 40 -0.82 -5.24 -18.72
CA PHE A 40 0.60 -5.33 -18.38
C PHE A 40 1.24 -6.46 -19.18
N PRO A 41 2.57 -6.47 -19.37
CA PRO A 41 3.24 -7.40 -20.28
C PRO A 41 2.68 -8.83 -20.19
N TYR A 42 2.33 -9.38 -21.34
CA TYR A 42 1.77 -10.72 -21.43
C TYR A 42 2.89 -11.77 -21.26
N HIS A 43 2.65 -12.76 -20.39
CA HIS A 43 3.60 -13.82 -20.07
C HIS A 43 3.04 -15.20 -20.44
N PRO A 44 3.22 -15.68 -21.70
CA PRO A 44 2.56 -16.88 -22.19
C PRO A 44 2.92 -18.16 -21.44
N ALA A 45 4.18 -18.34 -21.04
CA ALA A 45 4.60 -19.49 -20.23
C ALA A 45 3.90 -19.52 -18.87
N CYS A 46 3.79 -18.35 -18.25
CA CYS A 46 3.15 -18.18 -16.96
C CYS A 46 1.63 -18.35 -17.00
N ASP A 47 1.01 -17.86 -18.07
CA ASP A 47 -0.41 -18.06 -18.34
C ASP A 47 -0.72 -19.55 -18.50
N ALA A 48 0.08 -20.26 -19.29
CA ALA A 48 -0.02 -21.72 -19.43
C ALA A 48 0.17 -22.45 -18.09
N ALA A 49 1.17 -22.07 -17.29
CA ALA A 49 1.43 -22.67 -15.96
C ALA A 49 0.31 -22.41 -14.95
N ALA A 50 -0.42 -21.30 -15.10
CA ALA A 50 -1.50 -20.92 -14.20
C ALA A 50 -2.85 -21.59 -14.53
N GLY A 51 -3.01 -22.16 -15.73
CA GLY A 51 -4.24 -22.81 -16.19
C GLY A 51 -4.67 -22.42 -17.61
N GLY A 52 -3.86 -21.61 -18.30
CA GLY A 52 -4.11 -21.12 -19.66
C GLY A 52 -4.90 -19.81 -19.70
N PRO A 53 -5.23 -19.33 -20.92
CA PRO A 53 -5.83 -18.01 -21.11
C PRO A 53 -7.10 -17.83 -20.30
N GLY A 54 -7.15 -16.75 -19.54
CA GLY A 54 -8.32 -16.38 -18.73
C GLY A 54 -8.36 -17.00 -17.33
N TRP A 55 -7.31 -17.70 -16.88
CA TRP A 55 -7.22 -18.28 -15.53
C TRP A 55 -7.49 -17.26 -14.41
N ALA A 56 -7.10 -16.00 -14.60
CA ALA A 56 -7.25 -14.94 -13.61
C ALA A 56 -8.62 -14.26 -13.63
N VAL A 57 -9.49 -14.52 -14.63
CA VAL A 57 -10.78 -13.83 -14.79
C VAL A 57 -11.66 -13.94 -13.54
N PRO A 58 -11.86 -15.13 -12.94
CA PRO A 58 -12.70 -15.25 -11.74
C PRO A 58 -12.18 -14.40 -10.57
N THR A 59 -10.86 -14.39 -10.36
CA THR A 59 -10.21 -13.59 -9.32
C THR A 59 -10.31 -12.09 -9.61
N ASN A 60 -10.12 -11.69 -10.87
CA ASN A 60 -10.15 -10.29 -11.27
C ASN A 60 -11.54 -9.67 -11.14
N GLU A 61 -12.58 -10.43 -11.46
CA GLU A 61 -13.98 -9.97 -11.44
C GLU A 61 -14.66 -10.13 -10.09
N GLY A 62 -14.11 -10.97 -9.21
CA GLY A 62 -14.59 -11.16 -7.86
C GLY A 62 -14.53 -9.86 -7.03
N THR A 63 -15.50 -9.72 -6.13
CA THR A 63 -15.46 -8.69 -5.08
C THR A 63 -14.25 -8.96 -4.18
N THR A 64 -13.47 -7.91 -3.92
CA THR A 64 -12.34 -7.99 -3.00
C THR A 64 -12.82 -7.75 -1.58
N ALA A 65 -12.04 -8.18 -0.61
CA ALA A 65 -12.29 -7.92 0.80
C ALA A 65 -12.23 -6.42 1.13
N CYS A 66 -11.65 -5.58 0.27
CA CYS A 66 -11.65 -4.12 0.36
C CYS A 66 -12.67 -3.42 -0.56
N GLY A 67 -13.56 -4.17 -1.22
CA GLY A 67 -14.65 -3.64 -2.04
C GLY A 67 -14.44 -3.88 -3.54
N GLN A 68 -13.90 -2.87 -4.24
CA GLN A 68 -13.78 -2.89 -5.71
C GLN A 68 -13.03 -4.13 -6.22
N SER A 69 -13.49 -4.74 -7.30
CA SER A 69 -12.81 -5.87 -7.93
C SER A 69 -11.43 -5.45 -8.44
N VAL A 70 -10.50 -6.39 -8.59
CA VAL A 70 -9.17 -6.09 -9.15
C VAL A 70 -9.27 -5.56 -10.59
N LYS A 71 -10.26 -6.04 -11.35
CA LYS A 71 -10.60 -5.51 -12.67
C LYS A 71 -10.98 -4.03 -12.62
N ASP A 72 -11.82 -3.62 -11.67
CA ASP A 72 -12.22 -2.21 -11.51
C ASP A 72 -11.07 -1.32 -11.05
N LEU A 73 -10.13 -1.88 -10.29
CA LEU A 73 -8.91 -1.18 -9.88
C LEU A 73 -7.93 -0.99 -11.05
N ASN A 74 -8.02 -1.82 -12.10
CA ASN A 74 -7.19 -1.77 -13.31
C ASN A 74 -5.68 -1.66 -12.99
N THR A 75 -5.19 -2.52 -12.08
CA THR A 75 -3.81 -2.47 -11.59
C THR A 75 -3.24 -3.83 -11.23
N ASN A 76 -1.91 -3.95 -11.36
CA ASN A 76 -1.12 -5.11 -10.92
C ASN A 76 -0.43 -4.88 -9.56
N ALA A 77 -0.83 -3.83 -8.83
CA ALA A 77 -0.24 -3.42 -7.56
C ALA A 77 -0.98 -3.94 -6.30
N VAL A 78 -2.02 -4.76 -6.46
CA VAL A 78 -2.73 -5.36 -5.32
C VAL A 78 -1.89 -6.44 -4.67
N VAL A 79 -1.85 -6.41 -3.34
CA VAL A 79 -1.26 -7.45 -2.51
C VAL A 79 -2.36 -8.08 -1.67
N ALA A 80 -2.32 -9.41 -1.57
CA ALA A 80 -3.09 -10.18 -0.61
C ALA A 80 -2.15 -10.73 0.48
N MET A 81 -2.56 -10.59 1.74
CA MET A 81 -1.79 -11.05 2.89
C MET A 81 -2.66 -11.84 3.87
N ASN A 82 -2.04 -12.54 4.81
CA ASN A 82 -2.77 -13.13 5.91
C ASN A 82 -3.38 -12.04 6.80
N VAL A 83 -4.70 -11.92 6.76
CA VAL A 83 -5.44 -10.92 7.55
C VAL A 83 -5.30 -11.17 9.04
N SER A 84 -5.11 -12.42 9.48
CA SER A 84 -4.91 -12.75 10.90
C SER A 84 -3.58 -12.26 11.45
N TRP A 85 -2.52 -12.17 10.64
CA TRP A 85 -1.24 -11.57 11.08
C TRP A 85 -1.36 -10.07 11.34
N LEU A 86 -2.29 -9.42 10.64
CA LEU A 86 -2.52 -7.99 10.73
C LEU A 86 -3.54 -7.62 11.82
N ASN A 87 -3.97 -8.61 12.61
CA ASN A 87 -4.95 -8.51 13.69
C ASN A 87 -4.28 -8.77 15.05
N LEU A 88 -3.35 -7.91 15.46
CA LEU A 88 -2.52 -8.14 16.65
C LEU A 88 -3.24 -7.92 18.00
N ASP A 89 -4.34 -7.17 18.04
CA ASP A 89 -4.98 -6.77 19.31
C ASP A 89 -6.32 -7.47 19.60
N GLY A 90 -6.68 -8.53 18.86
CA GLY A 90 -7.91 -9.32 19.10
C GLY A 90 -9.23 -8.59 18.82
N TYR A 91 -9.20 -7.27 18.64
CA TYR A 91 -10.24 -6.50 18.01
C TYR A 91 -10.05 -6.61 16.51
N ALA A 92 -11.07 -7.09 15.80
CA ALA A 92 -11.15 -7.05 14.34
C ALA A 92 -10.90 -5.63 13.81
N ALA A 93 -9.62 -5.24 13.72
CA ALA A 93 -9.16 -4.15 12.90
C ALA A 93 -9.40 -4.65 11.48
N ARG A 94 -10.64 -4.39 11.05
CA ARG A 94 -11.21 -4.83 9.79
C ARG A 94 -10.21 -4.52 8.71
N LEU A 95 -10.04 -5.46 7.77
CA LEU A 95 -9.24 -5.23 6.57
C LEU A 95 -9.49 -3.82 6.01
N GLU A 96 -10.72 -3.29 6.12
CA GLU A 96 -11.13 -1.89 5.88
C GLU A 96 -10.11 -0.82 6.35
N ASN A 97 -9.55 -0.91 7.56
CA ASN A 97 -8.58 0.06 8.10
C ASN A 97 -7.16 -0.11 7.53
N LEU A 98 -6.91 -1.23 6.86
CA LEU A 98 -5.68 -1.55 6.18
C LEU A 98 -5.82 -1.46 4.64
N CYS A 99 -7.05 -1.40 4.14
CA CYS A 99 -7.38 -1.32 2.73
C CYS A 99 -6.71 -0.11 2.09
N GLY A 100 -5.84 -0.39 1.14
CA GLY A 100 -5.11 0.59 0.36
C GLY A 100 -3.91 1.21 1.06
N ARG A 101 -3.50 0.65 2.22
CA ARG A 101 -2.19 0.95 2.79
C ARG A 101 -1.08 0.45 1.88
N GLU A 102 -0.01 1.23 1.81
CA GLU A 102 1.16 0.89 1.02
C GLU A 102 1.82 -0.36 1.57
N VAL A 103 2.20 -1.25 0.65
CA VAL A 103 3.04 -2.41 0.94
C VAL A 103 4.38 -2.19 0.26
N GLN A 104 5.47 -2.37 0.97
CA GLN A 104 6.79 -2.39 0.39
C GLN A 104 7.33 -3.80 0.43
N ILE A 105 7.77 -4.31 -0.72
CA ILE A 105 8.34 -5.64 -0.88
C ILE A 105 9.81 -5.44 -1.22
N TRP A 106 10.71 -6.07 -0.47
CA TRP A 106 12.14 -5.93 -0.60
C TRP A 106 12.80 -7.29 -0.78
N LYS A 107 13.85 -7.32 -1.61
CA LYS A 107 14.70 -8.49 -1.84
C LYS A 107 16.14 -8.02 -1.89
N ASP A 108 16.99 -8.62 -1.06
CA ASP A 108 18.44 -8.35 -1.03
C ASP A 108 18.75 -6.82 -0.97
N GLY A 109 18.01 -6.10 -0.12
CA GLY A 109 18.17 -4.66 0.08
C GLY A 109 17.63 -3.79 -1.06
N LYS A 110 16.90 -4.35 -2.04
CA LYS A 110 16.26 -3.60 -3.13
C LYS A 110 14.74 -3.71 -3.04
N GLN A 111 14.06 -2.56 -3.14
CA GLN A 111 12.61 -2.54 -3.24
C GLN A 111 12.16 -3.05 -4.62
N VAL A 112 11.24 -3.99 -4.62
CA VAL A 112 10.52 -4.44 -5.82
C VAL A 112 9.64 -3.30 -6.31
N LYS A 113 9.70 -3.01 -7.60
CA LYS A 113 8.89 -1.96 -8.24
C LYS A 113 8.22 -2.53 -9.48
N ILE A 114 7.00 -2.06 -9.74
CA ILE A 114 6.24 -2.44 -10.95
C ILE A 114 5.75 -1.19 -11.69
N LYS A 115 5.44 -1.37 -12.96
CA LYS A 115 4.61 -0.41 -13.71
C LYS A 115 3.20 -0.51 -13.11
N GLY A 116 2.67 0.61 -12.61
CA GLY A 116 1.37 0.63 -11.91
C GLY A 116 1.38 1.37 -10.57
N GLY A 117 2.58 1.71 -10.07
CA GLY A 117 2.75 2.48 -8.84
C GLY A 117 3.09 1.60 -7.62
N PRO A 118 3.01 2.16 -6.40
CA PRO A 118 3.30 1.44 -5.17
C PRO A 118 2.28 0.30 -4.95
N PHE A 119 2.76 -0.79 -4.35
CA PHE A 119 1.89 -1.88 -3.95
C PHE A 119 0.96 -1.46 -2.81
N PHE A 120 -0.20 -2.09 -2.73
CA PHE A 120 -1.13 -1.85 -1.65
C PHE A 120 -1.92 -3.07 -1.24
N LEU A 121 -2.19 -3.17 0.07
CA LEU A 121 -3.00 -4.24 0.61
C LEU A 121 -4.46 -4.00 0.21
N TRP A 122 -5.08 -4.97 -0.45
CA TRP A 122 -6.48 -4.87 -0.85
C TRP A 122 -7.26 -6.15 -0.63
N GLU A 123 -6.58 -7.26 -0.32
CA GLU A 123 -7.20 -8.57 -0.26
C GLU A 123 -6.71 -9.40 0.91
N GLY A 124 -7.57 -10.32 1.36
CA GLY A 124 -7.21 -11.34 2.33
C GLY A 124 -6.80 -12.64 1.65
N CYS A 125 -5.74 -13.27 2.15
CA CYS A 125 -5.26 -14.54 1.62
C CYS A 125 -5.42 -15.65 2.67
N GLN A 126 -6.41 -16.54 2.46
CA GLN A 126 -6.66 -17.65 3.39
C GLN A 126 -5.50 -18.64 3.45
N ALA A 127 -4.86 -18.95 2.32
CA ALA A 127 -3.72 -19.87 2.33
C ALA A 127 -2.45 -19.24 2.94
N CYS A 128 -2.39 -17.92 3.03
CA CYS A 128 -1.37 -17.20 3.81
C CYS A 128 -1.60 -17.37 5.32
N ALA A 129 -2.77 -17.86 5.76
CA ALA A 129 -3.03 -18.19 7.17
C ALA A 129 -2.11 -19.27 7.73
N THR A 130 -1.62 -20.15 6.87
CA THR A 130 -0.87 -21.36 7.26
C THR A 130 0.54 -21.42 6.65
N LEU A 131 0.87 -20.51 5.73
CA LEU A 131 2.15 -20.46 5.03
C LEU A 131 2.74 -19.04 5.12
N PRO A 132 4.05 -18.88 5.36
CA PRO A 132 4.72 -17.58 5.36
C PRO A 132 4.82 -17.06 3.93
N ARG A 133 3.74 -16.49 3.39
CA ARG A 133 3.66 -16.02 2.01
C ARG A 133 2.86 -14.72 1.86
N ILE A 134 3.14 -14.00 0.78
CA ILE A 134 2.32 -12.93 0.23
C ILE A 134 1.96 -13.26 -1.22
N ASP A 135 0.75 -12.88 -1.62
CA ASP A 135 0.27 -13.11 -2.99
C ASP A 135 0.13 -11.78 -3.72
N VAL A 136 0.70 -11.70 -4.92
CA VAL A 136 0.73 -10.49 -5.76
C VAL A 136 0.17 -10.78 -7.16
N SER A 137 0.19 -9.79 -8.06
CA SER A 137 -0.05 -10.06 -9.48
C SER A 137 1.07 -10.90 -10.09
N LEU A 138 0.75 -11.62 -11.16
CA LEU A 138 1.75 -12.33 -11.96
C LEU A 138 2.88 -11.40 -12.44
N ASN A 139 2.53 -10.24 -12.96
CA ASN A 139 3.50 -9.23 -13.39
C ASN A 139 4.43 -8.78 -12.24
N ALA A 140 3.89 -8.59 -11.04
CA ALA A 140 4.68 -8.26 -9.87
C ALA A 140 5.60 -9.42 -9.46
N TYR A 141 5.10 -10.65 -9.52
CA TYR A 141 5.91 -11.84 -9.26
C TYR A 141 7.09 -11.94 -10.24
N VAL A 142 6.84 -11.81 -11.55
CA VAL A 142 7.91 -11.85 -12.56
C VAL A 142 8.90 -10.70 -12.36
N ALA A 143 8.43 -9.49 -12.05
CA ALA A 143 9.29 -8.35 -11.77
C ALA A 143 10.17 -8.55 -10.52
N ALA A 144 9.65 -9.23 -9.51
CA ALA A 144 10.34 -9.47 -8.24
C ALA A 144 11.32 -10.66 -8.29
N THR A 145 11.02 -11.68 -9.07
CA THR A 145 11.76 -12.95 -9.09
C THR A 145 12.68 -13.09 -10.30
N GLY A 146 12.34 -12.43 -11.42
CA GLY A 146 12.93 -12.70 -12.72
C GLY A 146 12.53 -14.04 -13.33
N ASP A 147 11.62 -14.80 -12.70
CA ASP A 147 11.13 -16.08 -13.21
C ASP A 147 10.18 -15.85 -14.39
N LYS A 148 10.63 -16.20 -15.59
CA LYS A 148 9.84 -16.06 -16.82
C LYS A 148 9.01 -17.30 -17.14
N GLU A 149 9.29 -18.42 -16.48
CA GLU A 149 8.59 -19.69 -16.65
C GLU A 149 7.45 -19.83 -15.63
N CYS A 150 7.46 -18.98 -14.59
CA CYS A 150 6.48 -18.93 -13.51
C CYS A 150 6.22 -20.31 -12.94
N HIS A 151 7.30 -20.94 -12.51
CA HIS A 151 7.22 -22.16 -11.75
C HIS A 151 6.29 -21.89 -10.57
N ARG A 152 5.23 -22.71 -10.43
CA ARG A 152 4.34 -22.66 -9.27
C ARG A 152 5.12 -23.09 -8.04
N GLY A 153 5.87 -22.15 -7.48
CA GLY A 153 6.84 -22.35 -6.42
C GLY A 153 6.98 -21.08 -5.60
N THR A 154 7.17 -21.29 -4.31
CA THR A 154 7.40 -20.21 -3.34
C THR A 154 8.86 -19.79 -3.44
N MET A 155 9.10 -18.57 -3.95
CA MET A 155 10.42 -17.97 -3.92
C MET A 155 10.56 -17.22 -2.59
N GLY A 156 11.42 -17.73 -1.70
CA GLY A 156 11.61 -17.19 -0.36
C GLY A 156 12.51 -15.96 -0.29
N SER A 157 12.69 -15.47 0.94
CA SER A 157 13.55 -14.34 1.34
C SER A 157 13.11 -12.97 0.79
N TYR A 158 11.83 -12.65 0.90
CA TYR A 158 11.32 -11.29 0.75
C TYR A 158 10.98 -10.67 2.10
N ASP A 159 11.44 -9.44 2.32
CA ASP A 159 11.05 -8.63 3.46
C ASP A 159 9.88 -7.72 3.05
N VAL A 160 8.83 -7.74 3.84
CA VAL A 160 7.56 -7.06 3.53
C VAL A 160 7.21 -6.10 4.66
N TYR A 161 6.89 -4.87 4.29
CA TYR A 161 6.52 -3.81 5.22
C TYR A 161 5.14 -3.29 4.83
N VAL A 162 4.21 -3.26 5.77
CA VAL A 162 2.93 -2.56 5.61
C VAL A 162 3.10 -1.20 6.24
N MET A 163 3.01 -0.14 5.44
CA MET A 163 3.35 1.21 5.86
C MET A 163 2.17 1.94 6.49
N ASP A 164 2.46 2.90 7.38
CA ASP A 164 1.47 3.87 7.83
C ASP A 164 1.26 4.97 6.78
N ASN A 165 0.87 4.56 5.57
CA ASN A 165 0.59 5.44 4.45
C ASN A 165 -0.51 4.80 3.58
N PHE A 166 -1.45 5.61 3.09
CA PHE A 166 -2.48 5.16 2.15
C PHE A 166 -2.13 5.62 0.74
N VAL A 167 -1.97 4.65 -0.16
CA VAL A 167 -1.79 4.89 -1.60
C VAL A 167 -3.11 4.77 -2.35
N ARG A 168 -4.09 4.09 -1.77
CA ARG A 168 -5.49 4.14 -2.17
C ARG A 168 -6.34 4.17 -0.90
N ARG A 169 -7.47 4.85 -0.91
CA ARG A 169 -8.48 4.68 0.14
C ARG A 169 -9.64 3.91 -0.46
N ALA A 170 -10.15 2.92 0.25
CA ALA A 170 -11.49 2.43 -0.02
C ALA A 170 -12.44 3.63 0.09
N SER A 171 -13.29 3.85 -0.93
CA SER A 171 -14.27 4.93 -0.89
C SER A 171 -15.10 4.77 0.37
N SER A 172 -14.89 5.66 1.34
CA SER A 172 -15.71 5.78 2.53
C SER A 172 -17.03 6.41 2.12
N ASP A 173 -17.94 5.61 1.58
CA ASP A 173 -19.33 6.05 1.53
C ASP A 173 -19.82 6.20 2.99
N ARG A 174 -19.84 7.47 3.41
CA ARG A 174 -20.43 8.05 4.63
C ARG A 174 -19.69 7.83 5.95
N ILE A 175 -18.79 8.75 6.29
CA ILE A 175 -18.98 9.61 7.49
C ILE A 175 -18.46 11.00 7.13
N GLY A 176 -19.38 11.94 6.90
CA GLY A 176 -19.06 13.35 6.84
C GLY A 176 -18.61 13.82 8.22
N LEU A 177 -17.29 13.87 8.44
CA LEU A 177 -16.73 14.62 9.55
C LEU A 177 -16.54 16.05 9.06
N SER A 178 -17.57 16.88 9.25
CA SER A 178 -17.44 18.32 9.18
C SER A 178 -16.35 18.74 10.16
N ALA A 179 -15.22 19.22 9.64
CA ALA A 179 -14.24 19.93 10.44
C ALA A 179 -14.96 21.10 11.15
N PRO A 180 -14.81 21.29 12.47
CA PRO A 180 -15.28 22.51 13.09
C PRO A 180 -14.43 23.65 12.54
N ALA A 181 -15.07 24.55 11.80
CA ALA A 181 -14.45 25.80 11.39
C ALA A 181 -13.96 26.52 12.65
N LEU A 182 -12.64 26.68 12.75
CA LEU A 182 -12.01 27.62 13.67
C LEU A 182 -12.52 29.02 13.29
N VAL A 183 -13.57 29.47 13.98
CA VAL A 183 -14.03 30.85 13.94
C VAL A 183 -12.95 31.68 14.66
N PHE A 184 -12.05 32.27 13.87
CA PHE A 184 -11.21 33.37 14.32
C PHE A 184 -12.12 34.54 14.69
N GLY A 185 -12.31 34.76 15.99
CA GLY A 185 -12.99 35.93 16.53
C GLY A 185 -12.17 37.18 16.23
N LEU A 186 -12.66 38.00 15.29
CA LEU A 186 -12.19 39.37 15.12
C LEU A 186 -12.91 40.24 16.16
N VAL A 187 -12.28 40.48 17.31
CA VAL A 187 -12.75 41.47 18.28
C VAL A 187 -12.34 42.85 17.76
N LEU A 188 -13.27 43.57 17.14
CA LEU A 188 -13.10 44.99 16.83
C LEU A 188 -13.37 45.79 18.12
N ALA A 189 -12.30 46.21 18.80
CA ALA A 189 -12.37 47.16 19.89
C ALA A 189 -12.61 48.57 19.31
N ALA A 190 -13.85 49.06 19.37
CA ALA A 190 -14.14 50.47 19.19
C ALA A 190 -13.87 51.19 20.52
N LEU A 191 -12.74 51.90 20.59
CA LEU A 191 -12.46 52.86 21.66
C LEU A 191 -13.35 54.10 21.46
N ALA A 192 -14.17 54.37 22.47
CA ALA A 192 -14.80 55.65 22.69
C ALA A 192 -13.75 56.70 23.08
N SER A 193 -13.82 57.90 22.51
CA SER A 193 -13.25 59.14 23.08
C SER A 193 -13.93 60.36 22.46
N ARG A 194 -14.76 60.98 23.30
CA ARG A 194 -15.11 62.41 23.44
C ARG A 194 -14.85 63.36 22.26
#